data_AF-Q3MQ70-F1
#
_entry.id   AF-Q3MQ70-F1
#
_cell.length_a   1.000
_cell.length_b   1.000
_cell.length_c   1.000
_cell.angle_alpha   90.00
_cell.angle_beta   90.00
_cell.angle_gamma   90.00
#
_symmetry.space_group_name_H-M   'P 1'
#
loop_
_entity.id
_entity.type
_entity.pdbx_description
1 polymer ?
#
loop_
_entity_poly.entity_id
_entity_poly.type
_entity_poly.pdbx_seq_one_letter_code
_entity_poly.pdbx_strand_id
1 'polypeptide(L)'
;SNGNIAHDHLQLWGLAIVGSSHIMWKQSTEHTGYLLAQVSSVKQQIRKDNAVAFKFIVLLHEIPTQQLNVCHMYLVWTLGHPIRVKYSCAPDNHGLEDGSGQDSGSAAGTSHETKGNF
;
A
#
# COMPACT_ATOMS: atom_id res chain seq x y z
N SER A 1 -3.97 4.03 14.08
CA SER A 1 -4.22 5.18 13.18
C SER A 1 -5.70 5.53 13.27
N ASN A 2 -6.06 6.82 13.32
CA ASN A 2 -7.45 7.28 13.58
C ASN A 2 -8.17 7.82 12.32
N GLY A 3 -7.59 7.64 11.13
CA GLY A 3 -8.18 8.16 9.88
C GLY A 3 -8.07 9.68 9.71
N ASN A 4 -7.19 10.35 10.46
CA ASN A 4 -7.00 11.79 10.36
C ASN A 4 -6.28 12.18 9.07
N ILE A 5 -6.78 13.23 8.41
CA ILE A 5 -6.12 13.87 7.26
C ILE A 5 -5.90 15.33 7.62
N ALA A 6 -4.65 15.78 7.52
CA ALA A 6 -4.30 17.17 7.76
C ALA A 6 -4.96 18.07 6.71
N HIS A 7 -5.38 19.26 7.11
CA HIS A 7 -6.18 20.16 6.26
C HIS A 7 -5.45 20.56 4.96
N ASP A 8 -4.14 20.76 5.05
CA ASP A 8 -3.24 21.04 3.94
C ASP A 8 -3.05 19.86 2.95
N HIS A 9 -3.45 18.65 3.34
CA HIS A 9 -3.38 17.46 2.51
C HIS A 9 -4.71 17.08 1.85
N LEU A 10 -5.79 17.84 2.07
CA LEU A 10 -7.11 17.52 1.52
C LEU A 10 -7.12 17.47 -0.01
N GLN A 11 -6.36 18.35 -0.69
CA GLN A 11 -6.31 18.36 -2.15
C GLN A 11 -5.56 17.12 -2.69
N LEU A 12 -4.48 16.71 -2.02
CA LEU A 12 -3.75 15.48 -2.36
C LEU A 12 -4.62 14.24 -2.12
N TRP A 13 -5.39 14.24 -1.02
CA TRP A 13 -6.35 13.19 -0.74
C TRP A 13 -7.45 13.11 -1.82
N GLY A 14 -7.98 14.25 -2.25
CA GLY A 14 -8.94 14.29 -3.36
C GLY A 14 -8.37 13.72 -4.67
N LEU A 15 -7.12 14.06 -5.02
CA LEU A 15 -6.44 13.46 -6.19
C LEU A 15 -6.24 11.95 -6.03
N ALA A 16 -5.89 11.50 -4.83
CA ALA A 16 -5.76 10.07 -4.54
C ALA A 16 -7.09 9.33 -4.67
N ILE A 17 -8.21 9.90 -4.19
CA ILE A 17 -9.56 9.35 -4.36
C ILE A 17 -9.89 9.23 -5.85
N VAL A 18 -9.71 10.30 -6.63
CA VAL A 18 -10.05 10.32 -8.06
C VAL A 18 -9.20 9.29 -8.82
N GLY A 19 -7.89 9.29 -8.59
CA GLY A 19 -6.99 8.33 -9.21
C GLY A 19 -7.31 6.88 -8.83
N SER A 20 -7.54 6.62 -7.54
CA SER A 20 -7.92 5.29 -7.04
C SER A 20 -9.25 4.84 -7.63
N SER A 21 -10.24 5.74 -7.76
CA SER A 21 -11.54 5.41 -8.36
C SER A 21 -11.39 4.92 -9.81
N HIS A 22 -10.46 5.49 -10.57
CA HIS A 22 -10.13 4.97 -11.90
C HIS A 22 -9.57 3.56 -11.85
N ILE A 23 -8.62 3.29 -10.93
CA ILE A 23 -8.02 1.96 -10.74
C ILE A 23 -9.09 0.94 -10.35
N MET A 24 -9.91 1.27 -9.35
CA MET A 24 -10.99 0.43 -8.84
C MET A 24 -11.99 0.12 -9.96
N TRP A 25 -12.42 1.12 -10.73
CA TRP A 25 -13.31 0.90 -11.87
C TRP A 25 -12.72 -0.04 -12.91
N LYS A 26 -11.41 0.08 -13.21
CA LYS A 26 -10.74 -0.78 -14.20
C LYS A 26 -10.51 -2.21 -13.73
N GLN A 27 -10.45 -2.46 -12.42
CA GLN A 27 -10.19 -3.80 -11.86
C GLN A 27 -11.45 -4.50 -11.32
N SER A 28 -12.52 -3.76 -11.07
CA SER A 28 -13.77 -4.33 -10.55
C SER A 28 -14.44 -5.24 -11.58
N THR A 29 -15.11 -6.27 -11.08
CA THR A 29 -15.98 -7.20 -11.81
C THR A 29 -17.31 -7.28 -11.08
N GLU A 30 -18.25 -8.10 -11.54
CA GLU A 30 -19.52 -8.34 -10.81
C GLU A 30 -19.30 -8.93 -9.41
N HIS A 31 -18.15 -9.57 -9.18
CA HIS A 31 -17.83 -10.24 -7.93
C HIS A 31 -16.68 -9.60 -7.16
N THR A 32 -16.08 -8.52 -7.68
CA THR A 32 -14.98 -7.82 -7.01
C THR A 32 -15.30 -6.34 -6.87
N GLY A 33 -15.02 -5.80 -5.70
CA GLY A 33 -15.20 -4.38 -5.38
C GLY A 33 -14.09 -3.90 -4.46
N TYR A 34 -13.73 -2.63 -4.60
CA TYR A 34 -12.56 -2.06 -3.93
C TYR A 34 -12.93 -0.78 -3.17
N LEU A 35 -12.20 -0.50 -2.09
CA LEU A 35 -12.22 0.77 -1.37
C LEU A 35 -10.79 1.30 -1.23
N LEU A 36 -10.61 2.62 -1.29
CA LEU A 36 -9.35 3.24 -0.90
C LEU A 36 -9.22 3.18 0.62
N ALA A 37 -8.34 2.31 1.12
CA ALA A 37 -8.09 2.17 2.56
C ALA A 37 -7.12 3.23 3.07
N GLN A 38 -6.05 3.47 2.32
CA GLN A 38 -4.97 4.38 2.75
C GLN A 38 -4.18 4.93 1.57
N VAL A 39 -3.65 6.14 1.73
CA VAL A 39 -2.52 6.65 0.93
C VAL A 39 -1.26 6.47 1.77
N SER A 40 -0.40 5.53 1.40
CA SER A 40 0.84 5.22 2.12
C SER A 40 1.93 6.25 1.84
N SER A 41 2.01 6.76 0.61
CA SER A 41 2.91 7.86 0.27
C SER A 41 2.44 8.64 -0.95
N VAL A 42 2.89 9.88 -1.04
CA VAL A 42 2.71 10.76 -2.19
C VAL A 42 4.01 11.54 -2.44
N LYS A 43 4.41 11.61 -3.71
CA LYS A 43 5.53 12.44 -4.16
C LYS A 43 5.12 13.22 -5.40
N GLN A 44 5.26 14.54 -5.36
CA GLN A 44 5.11 15.36 -6.55
C GLN A 44 6.27 15.09 -7.51
N GLN A 45 5.96 14.88 -8.79
CA GLN A 45 6.93 14.77 -9.86
C GLN A 45 6.99 16.12 -10.59
N ILE A 46 8.10 16.84 -10.45
CA ILE A 46 8.30 18.14 -11.11
C ILE A 46 8.30 17.95 -12.63
N ARG A 47 7.61 18.86 -13.33
CA ARG A 47 7.48 18.89 -14.78
C ARG A 47 7.74 20.29 -15.29
N LYS A 48 8.01 20.40 -16.60
CA LYS A 48 8.23 21.68 -17.30
C LYS A 48 7.00 22.18 -18.06
N ASP A 49 5.94 21.36 -18.14
CA ASP A 49 4.68 21.72 -18.78
C ASP A 49 3.67 22.25 -17.74
N ASN A 50 2.49 22.66 -18.20
CA ASN A 50 1.42 23.20 -17.34
C ASN A 50 0.64 22.11 -16.58
N ALA A 51 1.20 20.90 -16.46
CA ALA A 51 0.57 19.78 -15.79
C ALA A 51 1.17 19.56 -14.40
N VAL A 52 0.33 19.20 -13.43
CA VAL A 52 0.79 18.65 -12.15
C VAL A 52 0.85 17.13 -12.26
N ALA A 53 1.86 16.53 -11.63
CA ALA A 53 1.99 15.08 -11.59
C ALA A 53 2.45 14.58 -10.24
N PHE A 54 1.94 13.40 -9.87
CA PHE A 54 2.17 12.79 -8.58
C PHE A 54 2.39 11.29 -8.75
N LYS A 55 3.30 10.75 -7.93
CA LYS A 55 3.45 9.32 -7.68
C LYS A 55 2.85 9.03 -6.32
N PHE A 56 1.78 8.24 -6.30
CA PHE A 56 1.14 7.76 -5.08
C PHE A 56 1.47 6.28 -4.87
N ILE A 57 1.56 5.87 -3.62
CA ILE A 57 1.36 4.49 -3.20
C ILE A 57 0.06 4.47 -2.40
N VAL A 58 -0.93 3.74 -2.90
CA VAL A 58 -2.25 3.61 -2.27
C VAL A 58 -2.53 2.15 -1.94
N LEU A 59 -3.24 1.91 -0.84
CA LEU A 59 -3.74 0.60 -0.45
C LEU A 59 -5.21 0.52 -0.82
N LEU A 60 -5.56 -0.42 -1.69
CA LEU A 60 -6.94 -0.71 -2.06
C LEU A 60 -7.40 -1.97 -1.32
N HIS A 61 -8.47 -1.85 -0.57
CA HIS A 61 -9.11 -2.98 0.10
C HIS A 61 -10.11 -3.64 -0.84
N GLU A 62 -9.84 -4.87 -1.25
CA GLU A 62 -10.77 -5.72 -1.99
C GLU A 62 -11.80 -6.35 -1.04
N ILE A 63 -13.05 -5.92 -1.14
CA ILE A 63 -14.08 -6.21 -0.14
C ILE A 63 -14.40 -7.72 -0.01
N PRO A 64 -14.59 -8.49 -1.10
CA PRO A 64 -14.99 -9.90 -0.95
C PRO A 64 -13.94 -10.76 -0.25
N THR A 65 -12.67 -10.57 -0.59
CA THR A 65 -11.55 -11.38 -0.08
C THR A 65 -10.87 -10.76 1.15
N GLN A 66 -11.23 -9.53 1.50
CA GLN A 66 -10.59 -8.71 2.54
C GLN A 66 -9.09 -8.46 2.30
N GLN A 67 -8.62 -8.62 1.06
CA GLN A 67 -7.21 -8.42 0.72
C GLN A 67 -6.88 -6.93 0.54
N LEU A 68 -5.71 -6.53 1.04
CA LEU A 68 -5.13 -5.23 0.73
C LEU A 68 -4.22 -5.37 -0.49
N ASN A 69 -4.42 -4.50 -1.47
CA ASN A 69 -3.62 -4.43 -2.68
C ASN A 69 -2.80 -3.14 -2.68
N VAL A 70 -1.49 -3.27 -2.77
CA VAL A 70 -0.58 -2.12 -2.93
C VAL A 70 -0.58 -1.69 -4.38
N CYS A 71 -0.98 -0.45 -4.63
CA CYS A 71 -1.05 0.13 -5.96
C CYS A 71 -0.08 1.33 -6.08
N HIS A 72 0.89 1.20 -6.98
CA HIS A 72 1.72 2.32 -7.42
C HIS A 72 0.97 3.07 -8.51
N MET A 73 0.65 4.34 -8.27
CA MET A 73 -0.16 5.16 -9.16
C MET A 73 0.61 6.41 -9.59
N TYR A 74 0.74 6.61 -10.90
CA TYR A 74 1.21 7.85 -11.51
C TYR A 74 0.01 8.62 -12.08
N LEU A 75 -0.27 9.77 -11.47
CA LEU A 75 -1.38 10.66 -11.84
C LEU A 75 -0.82 11.91 -12.50
N VAL A 76 -1.41 12.31 -13.63
CA VAL A 76 -1.10 13.58 -14.32
C VAL A 76 -2.40 14.34 -14.56
N TRP A 77 -2.41 15.62 -14.19
CA TRP A 77 -3.56 16.49 -14.37
C TRP A 77 -3.16 17.84 -14.97
N THR A 78 -3.94 18.28 -15.95
CA THR A 78 -3.84 19.60 -16.59
C THR A 78 -5.22 20.23 -16.49
N LEU A 79 -5.29 21.51 -16.11
CA LEU A 79 -6.57 22.21 -15.99
C LEU A 79 -7.36 22.14 -17.30
N GLY A 80 -8.67 21.91 -17.20
CA GLY A 80 -9.56 21.74 -18.36
C GLY A 80 -9.44 20.40 -19.11
N HIS A 81 -8.60 19.47 -18.65
CA HIS A 81 -8.41 18.16 -19.28
C HIS A 81 -8.72 17.00 -18.31
N PRO A 82 -9.15 15.84 -18.82
CA PRO A 82 -9.31 14.64 -18.00
C PRO A 82 -8.00 14.24 -17.31
N ILE A 83 -8.13 13.75 -16.07
CA ILE A 83 -7.00 13.19 -15.32
C ILE A 83 -6.54 11.91 -16.02
N ARG A 84 -5.22 11.75 -16.15
CA ARG A 84 -4.59 10.54 -16.69
C ARG A 84 -3.95 9.76 -15.56
N VAL A 85 -4.20 8.46 -15.54
CA VAL A 85 -3.70 7.55 -14.50
C VAL A 85 -2.96 6.40 -15.18
N LYS A 86 -1.75 6.11 -14.70
CA LYS A 86 -1.05 4.84 -14.95
C LYS A 86 -0.86 4.16 -13.61
N TYR A 87 -1.04 2.84 -13.55
CA TYR A 87 -0.95 2.13 -12.29
C TYR A 87 -0.41 0.71 -12.46
N SER A 88 0.12 0.18 -11.37
CA SER A 88 0.44 -1.24 -11.20
C SER A 88 0.07 -1.63 -9.77
N CYS A 89 -0.71 -2.71 -9.62
CA CYS A 89 -1.14 -3.22 -8.33
C CYS A 89 -0.60 -4.63 -8.11
N ALA A 90 -0.25 -4.94 -6.88
CA ALA A 90 0.08 -6.28 -6.41
C ALA A 90 -0.62 -6.52 -5.06
N PRO A 91 -0.92 -7.77 -4.71
CA PRO A 91 -1.31 -8.10 -3.35
C PRO A 91 -0.28 -7.59 -2.36
N ASP A 92 -0.73 -7.11 -1.21
CA ASP A 92 0.18 -6.76 -0.12
C ASP A 92 0.78 -8.05 0.47
N ASN A 93 1.92 -8.45 -0.10
CA ASN A 93 2.76 -9.47 0.48
C ASN A 93 3.47 -8.83 1.67
N HIS A 94 2.81 -8.77 2.83
CA HIS A 94 3.48 -8.48 4.08
C HIS A 94 4.58 -9.53 4.32
N GLY A 95 5.76 -9.25 3.76
CA GLY A 95 7.06 -9.82 4.08
C GLY A 95 7.94 -8.67 4.57
N LEU A 96 7.47 -7.95 5.59
CA LEU A 96 8.37 -7.26 6.49
C LEU A 96 8.72 -8.28 7.57
N GLU A 97 10.02 -8.55 7.69
CA GLU A 97 10.66 -9.28 8.77
C GLU A 97 9.84 -9.26 10.06
N ASP A 98 9.26 -10.42 10.41
CA ASP A 98 8.97 -10.72 11.80
C ASP A 98 10.27 -10.45 12.55
N GLY A 99 10.26 -9.44 13.43
CA GLY A 99 11.38 -9.11 14.28
C GLY A 99 11.79 -10.37 15.03
N SER A 100 12.83 -11.04 14.55
CA SER A 100 13.49 -12.15 15.23
C SER A 100 14.20 -11.56 16.45
N GLY A 101 13.43 -11.30 17.51
CA GLY A 101 13.95 -11.14 18.85
C GLY A 101 14.63 -12.45 19.27
N GLN A 102 15.89 -12.63 18.88
CA GLN A 102 16.76 -13.60 19.49
C GLN A 102 17.17 -13.06 20.86
N ASP A 103 16.33 -13.30 21.87
CA ASP A 103 16.81 -13.28 23.25
C ASP A 103 17.28 -14.69 23.60
N SER A 104 18.53 -14.99 23.22
CA SER A 104 19.21 -16.21 23.63
C SER A 104 19.67 -16.08 25.09
N GLY A 105 18.71 -16.20 26.01
CA GLY A 105 18.99 -16.43 27.42
C GLY A 105 19.35 -17.90 27.64
N SER A 106 20.63 -18.25 27.50
CA SER A 106 21.16 -19.58 27.85
C SER A 106 22.04 -19.48 29.09
N ALA A 107 21.47 -19.74 30.26
CA ALA A 107 22.23 -20.03 31.48
C ALA A 107 22.39 -21.55 31.60
N ALA A 108 23.65 -21.98 31.57
CA ALA A 108 24.09 -23.37 31.55
C ALA A 108 23.56 -24.20 32.74
N GLY A 109 23.01 -25.37 32.43
CA GLY A 109 22.80 -26.48 33.36
C GLY A 109 23.52 -27.71 32.83
N THR A 110 24.52 -28.14 33.58
CA THR A 110 25.45 -29.24 33.31
C THR A 110 24.80 -30.63 33.30
N SER A 111 25.25 -31.47 32.34
CA SER A 111 25.42 -32.93 32.38
C SER A 111 24.29 -33.82 32.94
N HIS A 112 23.74 -34.71 32.10
CA HIS A 112 23.88 -36.16 32.31
C HIS A 112 23.53 -36.99 31.06
N GLU A 113 24.17 -38.15 31.05
CA GLU A 113 24.41 -39.17 30.04
C GLU A 113 23.24 -39.98 29.46
N THR A 114 23.50 -40.45 28.23
CA THR A 114 23.33 -41.83 27.71
C THR A 114 21.94 -42.37 27.34
N LYS A 115 21.90 -42.88 26.08
CA LYS A 115 21.43 -44.20 25.57
C LYS A 115 20.51 -43.99 24.35
N GLY A 116 20.65 -44.62 23.19
CA GLY A 116 21.46 -45.71 22.68
C GLY A 116 20.77 -46.15 21.37
N ASN A 117 21.56 -46.53 20.36
CA ASN A 117 21.10 -46.89 19.00
C ASN A 117 20.00 -47.96 18.97
N PHE A 118 18.99 -47.73 18.12
CA PHE A 118 18.49 -48.63 17.07
C PHE A 118 17.89 -47.79 15.94
#